data_AF-A0A848KEJ0-F1
#
_entry.id   AF-A0A848KEJ0-F1
#
_cell.length_a   1.000
_cell.length_b   1.000
_cell.length_c   1.000
_cell.angle_alpha   90.00
_cell.angle_beta   90.00
_cell.angle_gamma   90.00
#
_symmetry.space_group_name_H-M   'P 1'
#
loop_
_entity.id
_entity.type
_entity.pdbx_description
1 polymer ?
#
loop_
_entity_poly.entity_id
_entity_poly.type
_entity_poly.pdbx_seq_one_letter_code
_entity_poly.pdbx_strand_id
1 'polypeptide(L)'
;MTQFVRYVRDVLADLLHVRGRDRAVCAFYFFFAAFSFVAVVAIAGYYAYENHSRGALGVVGGFFRDALANPAGWFIYADLTLVWIALAFYMIGEARRLGIPYVWVYIVGAPLCALSVSFPAFMIVRQLKLAAGVASDSAVATT
;
A
#
# COMPACT_ATOMS: atom_id res chain seq x y z
N MET A 1 -11.15 16.97 1.61
CA MET A 1 -11.85 15.67 1.64
C MET A 1 -12.55 15.34 0.31
N THR A 2 -13.30 16.25 -0.32
CA THR A 2 -14.12 15.96 -1.52
C THR A 2 -13.35 15.40 -2.72
N GLN A 3 -12.12 15.85 -2.95
CA GLN A 3 -11.28 15.38 -4.06
C GLN A 3 -10.74 13.96 -3.85
N PHE A 4 -10.36 13.61 -2.61
CA PHE A 4 -9.91 12.26 -2.27
C PHE A 4 -11.06 11.25 -2.37
N VAL A 5 -12.25 11.60 -1.87
CA VAL A 5 -13.43 10.73 -1.98
C VAL A 5 -13.82 10.50 -3.44
N ARG A 6 -13.74 11.53 -4.28
CA ARG A 6 -13.97 11.41 -5.72
C ARG A 6 -12.97 10.46 -6.36
N TYR A 7 -11.68 10.65 -6.07
CA TYR A 7 -10.61 9.78 -6.54
C TYR A 7 -10.82 8.31 -6.15
N VAL A 8 -11.14 8.03 -4.88
CA VAL A 8 -11.40 6.66 -4.40
C VAL A 8 -12.59 6.04 -5.12
N ARG A 9 -13.66 6.81 -5.34
CA ARG A 9 -14.84 6.34 -6.07
C ARG A 9 -14.51 6.03 -7.53
N ASP A 10 -13.72 6.87 -8.19
CA ASP A 10 -13.33 6.67 -9.58
C ASP A 10 -12.44 5.41 -9.70
N VAL A 11 -11.48 5.23 -8.79
CA VAL A 11 -10.66 4.01 -8.70
C VAL A 11 -11.51 2.76 -8.48
N LEU A 12 -12.53 2.83 -7.62
CA LEU A 12 -13.43 1.71 -7.35
C LEU A 12 -14.28 1.38 -8.58
N ALA A 13 -14.77 2.40 -9.30
CA ALA A 13 -15.50 2.22 -10.54
C ALA A 13 -14.63 1.54 -11.61
N ASP A 14 -13.38 1.98 -11.77
CA ASP A 14 -12.42 1.37 -12.69
C ASP A 14 -12.14 -0.08 -12.31
N LEU A 15 -11.96 -0.38 -11.01
CA LEU A 15 -11.74 -1.74 -10.51
C LEU A 15 -12.87 -2.70 -10.86
N LEU A 16 -14.12 -2.23 -10.82
CA LEU A 16 -15.29 -3.01 -11.23
C LEU A 16 -15.34 -3.26 -12.75
N HIS A 17 -14.75 -2.37 -13.56
CA HIS A 17 -14.77 -2.43 -15.02
C HIS A 17 -13.56 -3.12 -15.65
N VAL A 18 -12.45 -3.31 -14.93
CA VAL A 18 -11.29 -4.13 -15.39
C VAL A 18 -11.82 -5.44 -15.97
N ARG A 19 -11.27 -5.94 -17.08
CA ARG A 19 -11.66 -7.19 -17.75
C ARG A 19 -10.45 -8.10 -18.00
N GLY A 20 -10.66 -9.40 -18.12
CA GLY A 20 -9.62 -10.36 -18.54
C GLY A 20 -8.48 -10.58 -17.54
N ARG A 21 -7.24 -10.69 -18.04
CA ARG A 21 -6.01 -11.01 -17.28
C ARG A 21 -5.70 -10.00 -16.17
N ASP A 22 -6.05 -8.73 -16.38
CA ASP A 22 -5.80 -7.65 -15.42
C ASP A 22 -6.68 -7.78 -14.16
N ARG A 23 -7.85 -8.44 -14.29
CA ARG A 23 -8.71 -8.78 -13.14
C ARG A 23 -8.00 -9.72 -12.17
N ALA A 24 -7.34 -10.75 -12.71
CA ALA A 24 -6.66 -11.76 -11.90
C ALA A 24 -5.52 -11.13 -11.10
N VAL A 25 -4.76 -10.23 -11.72
CA VAL A 25 -3.66 -9.48 -11.09
C VAL A 25 -4.20 -8.54 -10.00
N CYS A 26 -5.25 -7.77 -10.30
CA CYS A 26 -5.88 -6.87 -9.32
C CYS A 26 -6.50 -7.63 -8.14
N ALA A 27 -7.17 -8.76 -8.42
CA ALA A 27 -7.76 -9.62 -7.39
C ALA A 27 -6.67 -10.19 -6.47
N PHE A 28 -5.58 -10.70 -7.03
CA PHE A 28 -4.45 -11.18 -6.25
C PHE A 28 -3.89 -10.10 -5.32
N TYR A 29 -3.66 -8.88 -5.82
CA TYR A 29 -3.20 -7.77 -4.99
C TYR A 29 -4.20 -7.38 -3.90
N PHE A 30 -5.50 -7.41 -4.21
CA PHE A 30 -6.54 -7.11 -3.24
C PHE A 30 -6.59 -8.16 -2.11
N PHE A 31 -6.60 -9.44 -2.45
CA PHE A 31 -6.62 -10.52 -1.45
C PHE A 31 -5.34 -10.52 -0.60
N PHE A 32 -4.18 -10.31 -1.23
CA PHE A 32 -2.92 -10.22 -0.51
C PHE A 32 -2.88 -9.02 0.44
N ALA A 33 -3.36 -7.85 0.01
CA ALA A 33 -3.46 -6.66 0.87
C ALA A 33 -4.43 -6.88 2.02
N ALA A 34 -5.62 -7.44 1.76
CA ALA A 34 -6.63 -7.71 2.78
C ALA A 34 -6.12 -8.72 3.82
N PHE A 35 -5.51 -9.82 3.35
CA PHE A 35 -4.92 -10.84 4.23
C PHE A 35 -3.79 -10.25 5.08
N SER A 36 -2.88 -9.49 4.45
CA SER A 36 -1.78 -8.82 5.16
C SER A 36 -2.29 -7.83 6.19
N PHE A 37 -3.34 -7.07 5.86
CA PHE A 37 -3.95 -6.11 6.78
C PHE A 37 -4.53 -6.81 8.01
N VAL A 38 -5.29 -7.89 7.82
CA VAL A 38 -5.85 -8.69 8.92
C VAL A 38 -4.73 -9.26 9.80
N ALA A 39 -3.69 -9.84 9.18
CA ALA A 39 -2.56 -10.41 9.92
C ALA A 39 -1.81 -9.35 10.75
N VAL A 40 -1.50 -8.20 10.14
CA VAL A 40 -0.78 -7.09 10.81
C VAL A 40 -1.63 -6.51 11.94
N VAL A 41 -2.92 -6.28 11.72
CA VAL A 41 -3.84 -5.75 12.74
C VAL A 41 -3.99 -6.74 13.90
N ALA A 42 -4.08 -8.04 13.62
CA ALA A 42 -4.17 -9.05 14.67
C ALA A 42 -2.90 -9.09 15.55
N ILE A 43 -1.72 -9.07 14.93
CA ILE A 43 -0.44 -9.08 15.65
C ILE A 43 -0.24 -7.79 16.45
N ALA A 44 -0.48 -6.63 15.83
CA ALA A 44 -0.38 -5.33 16.50
C ALA A 44 -1.40 -5.21 17.64
N GLY A 45 -2.62 -5.69 17.43
CA GLY A 45 -3.69 -5.73 18.44
C GLY A 45 -3.33 -6.63 19.62
N TYR A 46 -2.73 -7.79 19.37
CA TYR A 46 -2.23 -8.67 20.41
C TYR A 46 -1.14 -8.00 21.27
N TYR A 47 -0.15 -7.38 20.63
CA TYR A 47 0.90 -6.64 21.34
C TYR A 47 0.33 -5.48 22.17
N ALA A 48 -0.61 -4.71 21.59
CA ALA A 48 -1.27 -3.60 22.28
C ALA A 48 -2.12 -4.08 23.48
N TYR A 49 -2.78 -5.24 23.35
CA TYR A 49 -3.54 -5.84 24.44
C TYR A 49 -2.65 -6.25 25.61
N GLU A 50 -1.50 -6.87 25.35
CA GLU A 50 -0.55 -7.26 26.39
C GLU A 50 0.08 -6.03 27.09
N ASN A 51 0.25 -4.93 26.35
CA ASN A 51 0.91 -3.72 26.82
C ASN A 51 -0.05 -2.56 27.14
N HIS A 52 -1.35 -2.83 27.28
CA HIS A 52 -2.40 -1.81 27.41
C HIS A 52 -2.17 -0.86 28.59
N SER A 53 -1.51 -1.33 29.66
CA SER A 53 -1.17 -0.56 30.86
C SER A 53 -0.17 0.58 30.62
N ARG A 54 0.55 0.58 29.49
CA ARG A 54 1.57 1.58 29.14
C ARG A 54 1.00 2.83 28.44
N GLY A 55 -0.29 2.84 28.09
CA GLY A 55 -0.93 3.89 27.29
C GLY A 55 -0.47 3.89 25.82
N ALA A 56 -1.18 4.61 24.94
CA ALA A 56 -0.98 4.53 23.48
C ALA A 56 0.47 4.85 23.03
N LEU A 57 1.05 5.94 23.52
CA LEU A 57 2.44 6.30 23.21
C LEU A 57 3.46 5.31 23.82
N GLY A 58 3.16 4.75 24.98
CA GLY A 58 4.01 3.75 25.64
C GLY A 58 3.98 2.38 24.95
N VAL A 59 2.85 2.00 24.34
CA VAL A 59 2.75 0.80 23.48
C VAL A 59 3.62 0.97 22.24
N VAL A 60 3.54 2.12 21.56
CA VAL A 60 4.36 2.36 20.36
C VAL A 60 5.85 2.41 20.72
N GLY A 61 6.24 3.15 21.76
CA GLY A 61 7.63 3.21 22.21
C GLY A 61 8.17 1.85 22.68
N GLY A 62 7.34 1.08 23.39
CA GLY A 62 7.65 -0.29 23.80
C GLY A 62 7.88 -1.20 22.59
N PHE A 63 7.03 -1.11 21.57
CA PHE A 63 7.14 -1.91 20.36
C PHE A 63 8.49 -1.71 19.67
N PHE A 64 8.92 -0.45 19.48
CA PHE A 64 10.22 -0.18 18.88
C PHE A 64 11.38 -0.67 19.75
N ARG A 65 11.29 -0.51 21.07
CA ARG A 65 12.32 -1.00 21.99
C ARG A 65 12.46 -2.51 21.93
N ASP A 66 11.34 -3.24 21.93
CA ASP A 66 11.33 -4.69 21.87
C ASP A 66 11.77 -5.20 20.49
N ALA A 67 11.34 -4.50 19.43
CA ALA A 67 11.70 -4.81 18.05
C ALA A 67 13.18 -4.55 17.74
N LEU A 68 13.81 -3.60 18.41
CA LEU A 68 15.25 -3.30 18.31
C LEU A 68 16.05 -3.84 19.51
N ALA A 69 15.52 -4.80 20.26
CA ALA A 69 16.21 -5.33 21.44
C ALA A 69 17.44 -6.18 21.10
N ASN A 70 17.57 -6.67 19.85
CA ASN A 70 18.64 -7.55 19.43
C ASN A 70 19.17 -7.20 18.02
N PRO A 71 20.41 -7.61 17.69
CA PRO A 71 21.01 -7.33 16.38
C PRO A 71 20.23 -7.90 15.19
N ALA A 72 19.50 -9.01 15.36
CA ALA A 72 18.66 -9.57 14.30
C ALA A 72 17.49 -8.64 13.97
N GLY A 73 16.86 -8.05 14.98
CA GLY A 73 15.81 -7.03 14.82
C GLY A 73 16.33 -5.79 14.08
N TRP A 74 17.57 -5.35 14.37
CA TRP A 74 18.19 -4.24 13.65
C TRP A 74 18.36 -4.53 12.17
N PHE A 75 18.84 -5.73 11.83
CA PHE A 75 18.98 -6.15 10.44
C PHE A 75 17.63 -6.14 9.72
N ILE A 76 16.58 -6.73 10.32
CA ILE A 76 15.24 -6.77 9.72
C ILE A 76 14.67 -5.36 9.51
N TYR A 77 14.82 -4.47 10.49
CA TYR A 77 14.35 -3.08 10.36
C TYR A 77 15.13 -2.28 9.34
N ALA A 78 16.46 -2.46 9.28
CA ALA A 78 17.31 -1.81 8.29
C ALA A 78 16.93 -2.25 6.88
N ASP A 79 16.77 -3.57 6.65
CA ASP A 79 16.33 -4.13 5.37
C ASP A 79 14.96 -3.58 4.96
N LEU A 80 13.98 -3.64 5.87
CA LEU A 80 12.63 -3.12 5.63
C LEU A 80 12.62 -1.62 5.30
N THR A 81 13.47 -0.84 5.96
CA THR A 81 13.59 0.60 5.73
C THR A 81 14.20 0.90 4.35
N LEU A 82 15.25 0.16 3.96
CA LEU A 82 15.86 0.31 2.64
C LEU A 82 14.89 -0.07 1.53
N VAL A 83 14.15 -1.16 1.69
CA VAL A 83 13.08 -1.57 0.78
C VAL A 83 11.99 -0.50 0.71
N TRP A 84 11.56 0.06 1.84
CA TRP A 84 10.59 1.14 1.88
C TRP A 84 11.04 2.37 1.07
N ILE A 85 12.30 2.78 1.22
CA ILE A 85 12.87 3.91 0.47
C ILE A 85 12.87 3.62 -1.03
N ALA A 86 13.33 2.44 -1.44
CA ALA A 86 13.34 2.03 -2.85
C ALA A 86 11.92 2.01 -3.45
N LEU A 87 10.95 1.46 -2.71
CA LEU A 87 9.54 1.46 -3.12
C LEU A 87 8.97 2.88 -3.19
N ALA A 88 9.32 3.77 -2.26
CA ALA A 88 8.87 5.15 -2.27
C ALA A 88 9.33 5.87 -3.55
N PHE A 89 10.61 5.72 -3.93
CA PHE A 89 11.10 6.27 -5.20
C PHE A 89 10.39 5.67 -6.42
N TYR A 90 10.15 4.35 -6.42
CA TYR A 90 9.39 3.69 -7.49
C TYR A 90 7.96 4.24 -7.60
N MET A 91 7.24 4.35 -6.47
CA MET A 91 5.88 4.89 -6.43
C MET A 91 5.84 6.33 -6.92
N ILE A 92 6.79 7.18 -6.51
CA ILE A 92 6.88 8.56 -6.99
C ILE A 92 7.10 8.60 -8.51
N GLY A 93 8.04 7.80 -9.02
CA GLY A 93 8.34 7.73 -10.45
C GLY A 93 7.12 7.32 -11.28
N GLU A 94 6.45 6.23 -10.89
CA GLU A 94 5.27 5.73 -11.59
C GLU A 94 4.06 6.65 -11.43
N ALA A 95 3.86 7.27 -10.26
CA ALA A 95 2.78 8.24 -10.07
C ALA A 95 2.95 9.47 -10.95
N ARG A 96 4.19 9.95 -11.14
CA ARG A 96 4.47 11.05 -12.07
C ARG A 96 4.25 10.65 -13.53
N ARG A 97 4.60 9.41 -13.90
CA ARG A 97 4.41 8.87 -15.26
C ARG A 97 2.93 8.66 -15.61
N LEU A 98 2.15 8.15 -14.67
CA LEU A 98 0.74 7.76 -14.88
C LEU A 98 -0.26 8.81 -14.38
N GLY A 99 0.22 9.96 -13.88
CA GLY A 99 -0.62 11.02 -13.35
C GLY A 99 -1.46 10.62 -12.13
N ILE A 100 -0.93 9.75 -11.26
CA ILE A 100 -1.65 9.28 -10.06
C ILE A 100 -1.55 10.35 -8.95
N PRO A 101 -2.67 10.97 -8.52
CA PRO A 101 -2.66 11.92 -7.42
C PRO A 101 -2.55 11.20 -6.06
N TYR A 102 -2.09 11.90 -5.02
CA TYR A 102 -2.03 11.42 -3.64
C TYR A 102 -1.09 10.24 -3.36
N VAL A 103 0.02 10.09 -4.11
CA VAL A 103 0.98 8.99 -3.87
C VAL A 103 1.53 8.97 -2.42
N TRP A 104 1.60 10.15 -1.80
CA TRP A 104 2.03 10.34 -0.42
C TRP A 104 1.20 9.55 0.58
N VAL A 105 -0.10 9.32 0.32
CA VAL A 105 -0.96 8.51 1.20
C VAL A 105 -0.45 7.07 1.28
N TYR A 106 0.08 6.52 0.19
CA TYR A 106 0.67 5.18 0.17
C TYR A 106 2.06 5.18 0.84
N ILE A 107 2.89 6.19 0.57
CA ILE A 107 4.25 6.27 1.13
C ILE A 107 4.21 6.45 2.65
N VAL A 108 3.40 7.40 3.13
CA VAL A 108 3.22 7.69 4.57
C VAL A 108 2.31 6.65 5.23
N GLY A 109 1.40 6.04 4.47
CA GLY A 109 0.59 4.93 4.95
C GLY A 109 1.40 3.66 5.22
N ALA A 110 2.55 3.45 4.57
CA ALA A 110 3.37 2.26 4.77
C ALA A 110 3.95 2.09 6.20
N PRO A 111 4.51 3.12 6.86
CA PRO A 111 4.90 3.02 8.27
C PRO A 111 3.72 2.92 9.24
N LEU A 112 2.51 3.28 8.82
CA LEU A 112 1.28 3.22 9.65
C LEU A 112 0.48 1.92 9.47
N CYS A 113 0.45 1.35 8.26
CA CYS A 113 -0.43 0.24 7.86
C CYS A 113 0.34 -0.99 7.34
N ALA A 114 1.68 -0.98 7.43
CA ALA A 114 2.62 -1.92 6.82
C ALA A 114 2.80 -1.78 5.30
N LEU A 115 4.05 -1.96 4.87
CA LEU A 115 4.48 -2.01 3.47
C LEU A 115 3.71 -3.06 2.64
N SER A 116 3.38 -4.19 3.25
CA SER A 116 2.66 -5.31 2.62
C SER A 116 1.21 -4.98 2.26
N VAL A 117 0.63 -3.91 2.83
CA VAL A 117 -0.72 -3.44 2.48
C VAL A 117 -0.63 -2.27 1.51
N SER A 118 0.28 -1.34 1.79
CA SER A 118 0.41 -0.11 0.98
C SER A 118 0.90 -0.38 -0.44
N PHE A 119 1.89 -1.26 -0.61
CA PHE A 119 2.47 -1.54 -1.92
C PHE A 119 1.49 -2.22 -2.89
N PRO A 120 0.78 -3.30 -2.52
CA PRO A 120 -0.23 -3.88 -3.41
C PRO A 120 -1.39 -2.93 -3.71
N ALA A 121 -1.79 -2.08 -2.75
CA ALA A 121 -2.82 -1.06 -2.98
C ALA A 121 -2.40 -0.06 -4.07
N PHE A 122 -1.14 0.39 -4.05
CA PHE A 122 -0.58 1.22 -5.12
C PHE A 122 -0.53 0.47 -6.46
N MET A 123 -0.13 -0.81 -6.44
CA MET A 123 -0.08 -1.64 -7.63
C MET A 123 -1.42 -1.80 -8.32
N ILE A 124 -2.53 -1.90 -7.57
CA ILE A 124 -3.88 -1.92 -8.16
C ILE A 124 -4.12 -0.66 -8.99
N VAL A 125 -3.96 0.53 -8.39
CA VAL A 125 -4.16 1.81 -9.09
C VAL A 125 -3.28 1.92 -10.34
N ARG A 126 -2.02 1.48 -10.22
CA ARG A 126 -1.08 1.46 -11.33
C ARG A 126 -1.60 0.60 -12.49
N GLN A 127 -2.08 -0.61 -12.22
CA GLN A 127 -2.63 -1.50 -13.26
C GLN A 127 -3.88 -0.89 -13.92
N LEU A 128 -4.75 -0.24 -13.14
CA LEU A 128 -5.93 0.47 -13.68
C LEU A 128 -5.53 1.56 -14.68
N LYS A 129 -4.53 2.38 -14.34
CA LYS A 129 -4.04 3.45 -15.22
C LYS A 129 -3.38 2.91 -16.49
N LEU A 130 -2.63 1.82 -16.39
CA LEU A 130 -2.04 1.17 -17.56
C LEU A 130 -3.12 0.62 -18.49
N ALA A 131 -4.13 -0.06 -17.95
CA ALA A 131 -5.24 -0.58 -18.74
C ALA A 131 -6.03 0.54 -19.47
N ALA A 132 -6.23 1.68 -18.81
CA ALA A 132 -6.88 2.85 -19.41
C ALA A 132 -6.06 3.49 -20.54
N GLY A 133 -4.72 3.56 -20.39
CA GLY A 133 -3.83 4.06 -21.42
C GLY A 133 -3.83 3.18 -22.68
N VAL A 134 -3.74 1.85 -22.50
CA VAL A 134 -3.77 0.88 -23.60
C VAL A 134 -5.07 0.97 -24.40
N ALA A 135 -6.21 1.12 -23.73
CA ALA A 135 -7.51 1.28 -24.40
C ALA A 135 -7.58 2.57 -25.25
N SER A 136 -6.93 3.64 -24.79
CA SER A 136 -6.89 4.93 -25.50
C SER A 136 -6.05 4.84 -26.78
N ASP A 137 -4.88 4.20 -26.71
CA ASP A 137 -4.02 3.98 -27.88
C ASP A 137 -4.69 3.10 -28.95
N SER A 138 -5.44 2.06 -28.54
CA SER A 138 -6.19 1.23 -29.48
C SER A 138 -7.31 1.98 -30.22
N ALA A 139 -7.96 2.94 -29.55
CA ALA A 139 -9.02 3.74 -30.16
C ALA A 139 -8.47 4.69 -31.23
N VAL A 140 -7.30 5.30 -30.99
CA VAL A 140 -6.61 6.17 -31.96
C VAL A 140 -6.07 5.39 -33.16
N ALA A 141 -5.60 4.15 -32.97
CA ALA A 141 -5.11 3.32 -34.08
C ALA A 141 -6.22 2.84 -35.04
N THR A 142 -7.50 2.99 -34.67
CA THR A 142 -8.66 2.53 -35.46
C THR A 142 -9.38 3.67 -36.20
N THR A 143 -8.94 4.92 -36.01
CA THR A 143 -9.44 6.13 -36.70
C THR A 143 -8.46 6.58 -37.77
#